data_AF-A0A2N1P617-F1
#
_entry.id   AF-A0A2N1P617-F1
#
_cell.length_a   1.000
_cell.length_b   1.000
_cell.length_c   1.000
_cell.angle_alpha   90.00
_cell.angle_beta   90.00
_cell.angle_gamma   90.00
#
_symmetry.space_group_name_H-M   'P 1'
#
loop_
_entity.id
_entity.type
_entity.pdbx_description
1 polymer ?
#
loop_
_entity_poly.entity_id
_entity_poly.type
_entity_poly.pdbx_seq_one_letter_code
_entity_poly.pdbx_strand_id
1 'polypeptide(L)'
;MQLLLQTRGGGHIKAQIKKFKPGKRFILAIGSEAEGISAELRSLADYSIRIEHSDKVESLNAAVAGSILMKEIYEMTARRSRP
;
A
#
# COMPACT_ATOMS: atom_id res chain seq x y z
N MET A 1 -1.30 -3.77 -12.02
CA MET A 1 -0.74 -3.83 -10.64
C MET A 1 -1.82 -3.60 -9.58
N GLN A 2 -2.02 -4.50 -8.62
CA GLN A 2 -3.07 -4.37 -7.60
C GLN A 2 -2.51 -4.74 -6.23
N LEU A 3 -2.44 -3.77 -5.32
CA LEU A 3 -2.32 -4.01 -3.88
C LEU A 3 -3.75 -4.30 -3.37
N LEU A 4 -4.00 -5.49 -2.79
CA LEU A 4 -5.23 -5.92 -2.09
C LEU A 4 -5.36 -5.66 -0.54
N LEU A 5 -5.84 -4.50 -0.03
CA LEU A 5 -6.81 -4.53 1.11
C LEU A 5 -8.13 -4.32 0.40
N GLN A 6 -9.06 -5.23 0.63
CA GLN A 6 -10.44 -4.86 0.49
C GLN A 6 -10.84 -3.97 1.67
N THR A 7 -11.07 -2.69 1.39
CA THR A 7 -12.18 -1.99 2.03
C THR A 7 -13.11 -1.51 0.94
N ARG A 8 -14.37 -1.95 1.00
CA ARG A 8 -15.46 -1.36 0.19
C ARG A 8 -15.44 0.15 0.41
N GLY A 9 -15.12 0.91 -0.64
CA GLY A 9 -15.07 2.38 -0.63
C GLY A 9 -13.72 2.91 -1.08
N GLY A 10 -13.69 3.54 -2.25
CA GLY A 10 -12.55 4.27 -2.81
C GLY A 10 -12.13 5.42 -1.91
N GLY A 11 -11.28 5.13 -0.93
CA GLY A 11 -10.75 6.10 0.00
C GLY A 11 -9.32 6.48 -0.36
N HIS A 12 -9.01 7.77 -0.27
CA HIS A 12 -7.65 8.30 -0.42
C HIS A 12 -6.60 7.46 0.33
N ILE A 13 -5.41 7.28 -0.25
CA ILE A 13 -4.31 6.47 0.30
C ILE A 13 -4.03 6.77 1.79
N LYS A 14 -4.14 8.03 2.21
CA LYS A 14 -3.98 8.45 3.61
C LYS A 14 -5.02 7.83 4.56
N ALA A 15 -6.27 7.66 4.11
CA ALA A 15 -7.32 7.03 4.89
C ALA A 15 -7.07 5.52 5.04
N GLN A 16 -6.56 4.87 3.99
CA GLN A 16 -6.19 3.45 4.04
C GLN A 16 -4.98 3.24 4.98
N ILE A 17 -3.95 4.09 4.88
CA ILE A 17 -2.77 4.01 5.74
C ILE A 17 -3.09 4.32 7.20
N LYS A 18 -4.06 5.19 7.51
CA LYS A 18 -4.50 5.39 8.90
C LYS A 18 -5.06 4.11 9.56
N LYS A 19 -5.63 3.20 8.76
CA LYS A 19 -6.13 1.90 9.25
C LYS A 19 -4.97 0.91 9.47
N PHE A 20 -3.87 1.07 8.75
CA PHE A 20 -2.66 0.30 8.94
C PHE A 20 -2.03 0.65 10.30
N LYS A 21 -1.97 -0.34 11.19
CA LYS A 21 -1.33 -0.22 12.51
C LYS A 21 -0.07 -1.08 12.51
N PRO A 22 1.06 -0.61 11.94
CA PRO A 22 2.28 -1.39 11.90
C PRO A 22 2.75 -1.71 13.32
N GLY A 23 3.09 -2.97 13.55
CA GLY A 23 3.94 -3.35 14.68
C GLY A 23 5.37 -2.82 14.49
N LYS A 24 6.30 -3.20 15.40
CA LYS A 24 7.72 -2.82 15.27
C LYS A 24 8.37 -3.28 13.96
N ARG A 25 7.83 -4.32 13.32
CA ARG A 25 8.30 -4.85 12.04
C ARG A 25 7.09 -5.21 11.17
N PHE A 26 7.21 -4.96 9.89
CA PHE A 26 6.24 -5.35 8.88
C PHE A 26 6.97 -5.58 7.55
N ILE A 27 6.31 -6.23 6.61
CA ILE A 27 6.79 -6.43 5.25
C ILE A 27 5.91 -5.60 4.32
N LEU A 28 6.55 -4.84 3.42
CA LEU A 28 5.87 -4.20 2.31
C LEU A 28 6.10 -5.04 1.06
N ALA A 29 5.09 -5.78 0.62
CA ALA A 29 5.13 -6.53 -0.63
C ALA A 29 4.64 -5.64 -1.79
N ILE A 30 5.42 -5.59 -2.86
CA ILE A 30 5.06 -4.90 -4.11
C ILE A 30 5.07 -5.94 -5.23
N GLY A 31 4.01 -5.96 -6.03
CA GLY A 31 3.86 -6.89 -7.14
C GLY A 31 4.71 -6.52 -8.34
N SER A 32 4.98 -7.50 -9.21
CA SER A 32 5.63 -7.23 -10.50
C SER A 32 4.69 -6.48 -11.45
N GLU A 33 5.24 -5.89 -12.50
CA GLU A 33 4.45 -5.16 -13.50
C GLU A 33 3.56 -6.10 -14.33
N ALA A 34 4.06 -7.31 -14.62
CA ALA A 34 3.33 -8.32 -15.39
C ALA A 34 2.22 -9.00 -14.58
N GLU A 35 2.55 -9.55 -13.40
CA GLU A 35 1.66 -10.45 -12.66
C GLU A 35 1.08 -9.81 -11.38
N GLY A 36 1.61 -8.67 -10.94
CA GLY A 36 1.25 -8.08 -9.66
C GLY A 36 1.71 -8.93 -8.47
N ILE A 37 0.94 -8.92 -7.38
CA ILE A 37 1.21 -9.73 -6.19
C ILE A 37 0.50 -11.08 -6.37
N SER A 38 1.22 -12.17 -6.14
CA SER A 38 0.68 -13.53 -6.26
C SER A 38 -0.53 -13.75 -5.33
N ALA A 39 -1.38 -14.70 -5.69
CA ALA A 39 -2.58 -15.03 -4.91
C ALA A 39 -2.21 -15.51 -3.50
N GLU A 40 -1.12 -16.26 -3.36
CA GLU A 40 -0.61 -16.78 -2.09
C GLU A 40 -0.19 -15.63 -1.18
N LEU A 41 0.64 -14.70 -1.67
CA LEU A 41 1.07 -13.52 -0.90
C LEU A 41 -0.12 -12.63 -0.51
N ARG A 42 -1.13 -12.51 -1.39
CA ARG A 42 -2.36 -11.79 -1.07
C ARG A 42 -3.15 -12.45 0.05
N SER A 43 -3.23 -13.77 0.07
CA SER A 43 -3.96 -14.51 1.11
C SER A 43 -3.31 -14.39 2.49
N LEU A 44 -1.98 -14.16 2.52
CA LEU A 44 -1.19 -13.97 3.75
C LEU A 44 -1.17 -12.52 4.24
N ALA A 45 -1.62 -11.56 3.44
CA ALA A 45 -1.51 -10.15 3.77
C ALA A 45 -2.58 -9.71 4.79
N ASP A 46 -2.15 -9.16 5.92
CA ASP A 46 -3.06 -8.50 6.88
C ASP A 46 -3.69 -7.24 6.28
N TYR A 47 -2.90 -6.56 5.45
CA TYR A 47 -3.22 -5.28 4.85
C TYR A 47 -2.65 -5.20 3.44
N SER A 48 -3.25 -4.37 2.60
CA SER A 48 -2.68 -3.83 1.39
C SER A 48 -3.47 -2.63 0.84
N ILE A 49 -2.85 -1.76 0.08
CA ILE A 49 -3.28 -0.39 -0.06
C ILE A 49 -3.33 -0.04 -1.53
N ARG A 50 -4.49 0.37 -2.05
CA ARG A 50 -4.57 0.85 -3.43
C ARG A 50 -4.15 2.31 -3.50
N ILE A 51 -3.18 2.62 -4.36
CA ILE A 51 -2.86 3.99 -4.75
C ILE A 51 -3.83 4.37 -5.86
N GLU A 52 -4.64 5.40 -5.62
CA GLU A 52 -5.50 5.98 -6.65
C GLU A 52 -4.63 6.64 -7.74
N HIS A 53 -4.97 6.38 -8.99
CA HIS A 53 -4.29 6.95 -10.17
C HIS A 53 -5.34 7.29 -11.24
N SER A 54 -4.93 8.04 -12.26
CA SER A 54 -5.80 8.35 -13.40
C SER A 54 -6.19 7.07 -14.15
N ASP A 55 -7.43 7.03 -14.66
CA ASP A 55 -7.94 5.94 -15.52
C ASP A 55 -7.25 5.89 -16.90
N LYS A 56 -6.41 6.89 -17.23
CA LYS A 56 -5.61 6.92 -18.47
C LYS A 56 -4.46 5.91 -18.46
N VAL A 57 -4.13 5.36 -17.31
CA VAL A 57 -3.06 4.37 -17.13
C VAL A 57 -3.57 3.21 -16.31
N GLU A 58 -3.21 1.99 -16.69
CA GLU A 58 -3.67 0.78 -15.98
C GLU A 58 -3.06 0.67 -14.58
N SER A 59 -1.81 1.12 -14.42
CA SER A 59 -1.15 1.21 -13.13
C SER A 59 0.09 2.12 -13.15
N LEU A 60 0.58 2.45 -11.96
CA LEU A 60 1.89 3.07 -11.77
C LEU A 60 3.02 2.02 -11.94
N ASN A 61 4.24 2.51 -12.15
CA ASN A 61 5.44 1.68 -12.03
C ASN A 61 5.57 1.14 -10.59
N ALA A 62 6.06 -0.10 -10.45
CA ALA A 62 6.17 -0.78 -9.17
C ALA A 62 7.07 -0.04 -8.16
N ALA A 63 8.24 0.45 -8.60
CA ALA A 63 9.14 1.19 -7.73
C ALA A 63 8.55 2.54 -7.29
N VAL A 64 7.83 3.23 -8.18
CA VAL A 64 7.10 4.47 -7.86
C VAL A 64 5.99 4.21 -6.85
N ALA A 65 5.20 3.15 -7.03
CA ALA A 65 4.17 2.79 -6.06
C ALA A 65 4.77 2.44 -4.68
N GLY A 66 5.88 1.68 -4.68
CA GLY A 66 6.62 1.37 -3.47
C GLY A 66 7.11 2.62 -2.73
N SER A 67 7.71 3.57 -3.44
CA SER A 67 8.25 4.80 -2.83
C SER A 67 7.16 5.69 -2.23
N ILE A 68 6.01 5.82 -2.89
CA ILE A 68 4.84 6.54 -2.37
C ILE A 68 4.38 5.91 -1.05
N LEU A 69 4.21 4.57 -1.02
CA LEU A 69 3.76 3.87 0.17
C LEU A 69 4.77 3.98 1.32
N MET A 70 6.07 3.80 1.02
CA MET A 70 7.14 3.92 2.01
C MET A 70 7.18 5.32 2.63
N LYS A 71 7.12 6.37 1.82
CA LYS A 71 7.07 7.77 2.29
C LYS A 71 5.90 7.95 3.26
N GLU A 72 4.73 7.48 2.87
CA GLU A 72 3.50 7.77 3.61
C GLU A 72 3.40 6.97 4.91
N ILE A 73 3.95 5.75 4.93
CA ILE A 73 4.17 4.97 6.17
C ILE A 73 5.21 5.68 7.06
N TYR A 74 6.32 6.15 6.49
CA TYR A 74 7.36 6.87 7.23
C TYR A 74 6.81 8.15 7.89
N GLU A 75 6.01 8.94 7.18
CA GLU A 75 5.38 10.12 7.77
C GLU A 75 4.41 9.77 8.91
N MET A 76 3.63 8.70 8.75
CA MET A 76 2.70 8.25 9.78
C MET A 76 3.44 7.77 11.04
N THR A 77 4.52 6.99 10.88
CA THR A 77 5.32 6.51 12.02
C THR A 77 6.08 7.64 12.68
N ALA A 78 6.68 8.56 11.91
CA ALA A 78 7.38 9.73 12.44
C ALA A 78 6.44 10.64 13.25
N ARG A 79 5.18 10.80 12.83
CA ARG A 79 4.16 11.55 13.61
C ARG A 79 3.78 10.86 14.92
N ARG A 80 3.82 9.52 14.99
CA ARG A 80 3.57 8.77 16.24
C ARG A 80 4.72 8.82 17.22
N SER A 81 5.94 9.02 16.73
CA SER A 81 7.16 9.04 17.54
C SER A 81 7.55 10.45 18.02
N ARG A 82 6.79 11.49 17.64
CA ARG A 82 6.99 12.84 18.18
C ARG A 82 6.35 12.94 19.58
N PRO A 83 7.09 13.42 20.59
CA PRO A 83 6.60 13.57 21.95
C PRO A 83 5.48 14.62 22.07
#